data_AF-A0A3N1D4J9-F1
#
_entry.id   AF-A0A3N1D4J9-F1
#
_cell.length_a   1.000
_cell.length_b   1.000
_cell.length_c   1.000
_cell.angle_alpha   90.00
_cell.angle_beta   90.00
_cell.angle_gamma   90.00
#
_symmetry.space_group_name_H-M   'P 1'
#
loop_
_entity.id
_entity.type
_entity.pdbx_description
1 polymer ?
#
loop_
_entity_poly.entity_id
_entity_poly.type
_entity_poly.pdbx_seq_one_letter_code
_entity_poly.pdbx_strand_id
1 'polypeptide(L)'
;MVDHTAGPQSDPGFAASLRTPTVLGNLRRSFLMLSVMPVVVFALSPFIVRIETHILDTPPLWSAAAVPLLALAVLWLAPRLPLPLPPRGTDLLVAPGKTDAAGNADERAARRVSDAFRGALFLRFALTEGVVLAGLPLAMASDSLLPMALAFGFGYPLVLTLALPTRGTIERIRRRLGPEADGRLWAALLDPYQPRLSVE
;
A
#
# COMPACT_ATOMS: atom_id res chain seq x y z
N MET A 1 12.20 -22.95 12.06
CA MET A 1 11.53 -22.63 13.34
C MET A 1 11.29 -21.13 13.31
N VAL A 2 10.05 -20.69 13.10
CA VAL A 2 9.71 -19.26 12.98
C VAL A 2 9.86 -18.66 14.37
N ASP A 3 10.79 -17.73 14.54
CA ASP A 3 11.01 -17.07 15.81
C ASP A 3 9.86 -16.09 16.08
N HIS A 4 8.87 -16.51 16.86
CA HIS A 4 7.69 -15.73 17.21
C HIS A 4 7.99 -14.51 18.09
N THR A 5 9.26 -14.29 18.45
CA THR A 5 9.72 -13.14 19.25
C THR A 5 10.12 -11.92 18.41
N ALA A 6 10.13 -12.04 17.08
CA ALA A 6 10.51 -10.93 16.21
C ALA A 6 9.56 -9.73 16.39
N GLY A 7 10.14 -8.61 16.82
CA GLY A 7 9.43 -7.36 17.08
C GLY A 7 9.85 -6.24 16.12
N PRO A 8 9.29 -5.03 16.25
CA PRO A 8 9.69 -3.88 15.45
C PRO A 8 11.15 -3.46 15.65
N GLN A 9 11.80 -3.94 16.73
CA GLN A 9 13.23 -3.75 16.99
C GLN A 9 14.10 -4.57 16.03
N SER A 10 13.56 -5.63 15.44
CA SER A 10 14.22 -6.51 14.47
C SER A 10 14.20 -5.95 13.03
N ASP A 11 13.65 -4.76 12.80
CA ASP A 11 13.69 -4.11 11.48
C ASP A 11 15.12 -3.63 11.18
N PRO A 12 15.81 -4.15 10.15
CA PRO A 12 17.15 -3.70 9.78
C PRO A 12 17.17 -2.25 9.25
N GLY A 13 16.01 -1.65 9.01
CA GLY A 13 15.85 -0.33 8.43
C GLY A 13 15.59 -0.39 6.93
N PHE A 14 15.03 0.69 6.38
CA PHE A 14 14.54 0.73 5.00
C PHE A 14 15.66 0.42 3.99
N ALA A 15 16.78 1.15 4.04
CA ALA A 15 17.88 0.95 3.10
C ALA A 15 18.55 -0.44 3.21
N ALA A 16 18.75 -0.93 4.44
CA ALA A 16 19.36 -2.24 4.68
C ALA A 16 18.45 -3.37 4.17
N SER A 17 17.15 -3.29 4.41
CA SER A 17 16.19 -4.29 3.94
C SER A 17 16.09 -4.41 2.42
N LEU A 18 16.42 -3.36 1.66
CA LEU A 18 16.45 -3.43 0.18
C LEU A 18 17.53 -4.39 -0.32
N ARG A 19 18.57 -4.64 0.50
CA ARG A 19 19.68 -5.53 0.19
C ARG A 19 19.47 -6.96 0.70
N THR A 20 18.41 -7.22 1.48
CA THR A 20 18.14 -8.54 2.04
C THR A 20 17.10 -9.30 1.22
N PRO A 21 17.25 -10.63 1.06
CA PRO A 21 16.28 -11.48 0.38
C PRO A 21 15.13 -11.87 1.31
N THR A 22 14.59 -10.92 2.08
CA THR A 22 13.43 -11.15 2.97
C THR A 22 12.13 -10.71 2.30
N VAL A 23 11.00 -11.21 2.79
CA VAL A 23 9.67 -10.76 2.34
C VAL A 23 9.53 -9.25 2.45
N LEU A 24 9.97 -8.65 3.56
CA LEU A 24 9.98 -7.21 3.79
C LEU A 24 10.84 -6.46 2.77
N GLY A 25 12.04 -6.98 2.49
CA GLY A 25 12.95 -6.40 1.52
C GLY A 25 12.38 -6.43 0.10
N ASN A 26 11.74 -7.53 -0.28
CA ASN A 26 11.03 -7.63 -1.56
C ASN A 26 9.85 -6.67 -1.63
N LEU A 27 9.02 -6.60 -0.58
CA LEU A 27 7.87 -5.69 -0.52
C LEU A 27 8.28 -4.22 -0.64
N ARG A 28 9.32 -3.80 0.09
CA ARG A 28 9.89 -2.45 0.00
C ARG A 28 10.40 -2.14 -1.40
N ARG A 29 11.07 -3.09 -2.06
CA ARG A 29 11.50 -2.95 -3.46
C ARG A 29 10.33 -2.80 -4.43
N SER A 30 9.32 -3.67 -4.33
CA SER A 30 8.14 -3.60 -5.21
C SER A 30 7.41 -2.25 -5.07
N PHE A 31 7.19 -1.77 -3.85
CA PHE A 31 6.53 -0.48 -3.63
C PHE A 31 7.39 0.71 -4.06
N LEU A 32 8.71 0.62 -3.91
CA LEU A 32 9.62 1.62 -4.43
C LEU A 32 9.54 1.67 -5.97
N MET A 33 9.57 0.52 -6.65
CA MET A 33 9.39 0.45 -8.10
C MET A 33 8.03 1.00 -8.54
N LEU A 34 6.95 0.63 -7.85
CA LEU A 34 5.60 1.15 -8.13
C LEU A 34 5.54 2.68 -7.97
N SER A 35 6.26 3.25 -7.00
CA SER A 35 6.29 4.70 -6.78
C SER A 35 6.98 5.49 -7.90
N VAL A 36 7.74 4.84 -8.79
CA VAL A 36 8.33 5.47 -9.97
C VAL A 36 7.26 5.77 -11.02
N MET A 37 6.20 4.97 -11.10
CA MET A 37 5.20 5.09 -12.15
C MET A 37 4.45 6.44 -12.14
N PRO A 38 4.00 6.98 -10.99
CA PRO A 38 3.53 8.36 -10.86
C PRO A 38 4.43 9.41 -11.50
N VAL A 39 5.74 9.29 -11.29
CA VAL A 39 6.73 10.26 -11.78
C VAL A 39 6.82 10.18 -13.29
N VAL A 40 6.82 8.96 -13.85
CA VAL A 40 6.82 8.73 -15.29
C VAL A 40 5.53 9.27 -15.92
N VAL A 41 4.36 8.98 -15.33
CA VAL A 41 3.07 9.50 -15.80
C VAL A 41 3.05 11.02 -15.79
N PHE A 42 3.51 11.64 -14.70
CA PHE A 42 3.59 13.09 -14.60
C PHE A 42 4.54 13.68 -15.66
N ALA A 43 5.73 13.10 -15.84
CA ALA A 43 6.72 13.56 -16.82
C ALA A 43 6.23 13.41 -18.27
N LEU A 44 5.45 12.37 -18.56
CA LEU A 44 4.87 12.14 -19.89
C LEU A 44 3.59 12.94 -20.14
N SER A 45 2.94 13.46 -19.08
CA SER A 45 1.66 14.16 -19.19
C SER A 45 1.61 15.32 -20.21
N PRO A 46 2.67 16.14 -20.42
CA PRO A 46 2.63 17.22 -21.41
C PRO A 46 2.57 16.72 -22.86
N PHE A 47 2.98 15.47 -23.11
CA PHE A 47 2.88 14.85 -24.43
C PHE A 47 1.52 14.19 -24.66
N ILE A 48 0.80 13.86 -23.57
CA ILE A 48 -0.52 13.22 -23.61
C ILE A 48 -1.62 14.29 -23.75
N VAL A 49 -1.51 15.38 -23.00
CA VAL A 49 -2.46 16.49 -23.05
C VAL A 49 -2.04 17.41 -24.21
N ARG A 50 -2.86 17.48 -25.27
CA ARG A 50 -2.60 18.35 -26.42
C ARG A 50 -2.94 19.79 -26.06
N ILE A 51 -1.95 20.52 -25.54
CA ILE A 51 -2.11 21.91 -25.12
C ILE A 51 -1.90 22.80 -26.34
N GLU A 52 -2.97 23.42 -26.84
CA GLU A 52 -2.87 24.24 -28.06
C GLU A 52 -2.13 25.56 -27.85
N THR A 53 -2.09 26.15 -26.65
CA THR A 53 -1.38 27.44 -26.47
C THR A 53 -0.89 27.80 -25.06
N HIS A 54 -1.45 27.30 -23.95
CA HIS A 54 -1.01 27.69 -22.59
C HIS A 54 -1.05 26.54 -21.57
N ILE A 55 0.11 26.24 -20.96
CA ILE A 55 0.36 25.10 -20.06
C ILE A 55 -0.40 25.21 -18.72
N LEU A 56 -0.76 26.43 -18.30
CA LEU A 56 -1.34 26.74 -16.98
C LEU A 56 -2.55 27.69 -17.08
N ASP A 57 -3.32 27.65 -18.17
CA ASP A 57 -4.58 28.38 -18.20
C ASP A 57 -5.49 27.93 -17.05
N THR A 58 -6.23 28.89 -16.49
CA THR A 58 -7.20 28.66 -15.40
C THR A 58 -8.25 27.66 -15.85
N PRO A 59 -8.17 26.39 -15.43
CA PRO A 59 -9.16 25.40 -15.83
C PRO A 59 -10.48 25.67 -15.12
N PRO A 60 -11.58 25.04 -15.57
CA PRO A 60 -12.84 25.08 -14.86
C PRO A 60 -12.66 24.64 -13.39
N LEU A 61 -13.26 25.39 -12.46
CA LEU A 61 -13.13 25.18 -11.01
C LEU A 61 -13.40 23.74 -10.56
N TRP A 62 -14.34 23.04 -11.21
CA TRP A 62 -14.68 21.66 -10.88
C TRP A 62 -13.47 20.71 -11.04
N SER A 63 -12.63 20.93 -12.05
CA SER A 63 -11.47 20.08 -12.34
C SER A 63 -10.32 20.35 -11.37
N ALA A 64 -10.08 21.63 -11.05
CA ALA A 64 -9.08 22.03 -10.07
C ALA A 64 -9.47 21.66 -8.63
N ALA A 65 -10.76 21.70 -8.29
CA ALA A 65 -11.25 21.35 -6.96
C ALA A 65 -11.40 19.83 -6.74
N ALA A 66 -11.64 19.04 -7.78
CA ALA A 66 -11.79 17.59 -7.66
C ALA A 66 -10.57 16.92 -7.00
N VAL A 67 -9.36 17.32 -7.42
CA VAL A 67 -8.10 16.75 -6.93
C VAL A 67 -7.88 16.94 -5.43
N PRO A 68 -7.89 18.17 -4.86
CA PRO A 68 -7.71 18.35 -3.43
C PRO A 68 -8.82 17.69 -2.62
N LEU A 69 -10.07 17.62 -3.13
CA LEU A 69 -11.15 16.90 -2.48
C LEU A 69 -10.88 15.39 -2.41
N LEU A 70 -10.42 14.78 -3.51
CA LEU A 70 -9.99 13.37 -3.53
C LEU A 70 -8.81 13.12 -2.59
N ALA A 71 -7.81 14.01 -2.58
CA ALA A 71 -6.66 13.91 -1.70
C ALA A 71 -7.07 13.97 -0.21
N LEU A 72 -7.99 14.88 0.16
CA LEU A 72 -8.53 14.98 1.51
C LEU A 72 -9.32 13.72 1.90
N ALA A 73 -10.14 13.20 0.99
CA ALA A 73 -10.89 11.96 1.22
C ALA A 73 -9.93 10.79 1.49
N VAL A 74 -8.86 10.65 0.70
CA VAL A 74 -7.86 9.59 0.87
C VAL A 74 -7.03 9.78 2.15
N LEU A 75 -6.60 11.01 2.44
CA LEU A 75 -5.89 11.35 3.68
C LEU A 75 -6.72 10.96 4.91
N TRP A 76 -8.05 11.09 4.83
CA TRP A 76 -8.96 10.67 5.89
C TRP A 76 -9.19 9.14 5.89
N LEU A 77 -9.43 8.53 4.73
CA LEU A 77 -9.84 7.12 4.65
C LEU A 77 -8.67 6.14 4.84
N ALA A 78 -7.54 6.36 4.18
CA ALA A 78 -6.44 5.41 4.13
C ALA A 78 -5.84 5.05 5.52
N PRO A 79 -5.67 5.99 6.47
CA PRO A 79 -5.20 5.66 7.83
C PRO A 79 -6.20 4.86 8.68
N ARG A 80 -7.47 4.82 8.27
CA ARG A 80 -8.54 4.04 8.93
C ARG A 80 -8.59 2.59 8.46
N LEU A 81 -7.94 2.29 7.33
CA LEU A 81 -7.80 0.95 6.79
C LEU A 81 -6.50 0.31 7.30
N PRO A 82 -6.46 -1.02 7.55
CA PRO A 82 -7.56 -1.96 7.45
C PRO A 82 -8.46 -1.96 8.70
N LEU A 83 -9.61 -2.63 8.58
CA LEU A 83 -10.42 -3.00 9.74
C LEU A 83 -9.67 -4.06 10.59
N PRO A 84 -9.93 -4.13 11.91
CA PRO A 84 -9.35 -5.15 12.77
C PRO A 84 -9.68 -6.57 12.30
N LEU A 85 -8.75 -7.50 12.52
CA LEU A 85 -9.02 -8.91 12.25
C LEU A 85 -10.07 -9.44 13.23
N PRO A 86 -11.05 -10.21 12.76
CA PRO A 86 -12.02 -10.83 13.65
C PRO A 86 -11.31 -11.88 14.54
N PRO A 87 -11.71 -12.04 15.81
CA PRO A 87 -11.07 -12.97 16.72
C PRO A 87 -11.07 -14.41 16.20
N ARG A 88 -9.95 -15.12 16.37
CA ARG A 88 -9.77 -16.54 16.03
C ARG A 88 -10.96 -17.37 16.52
N GLY A 89 -11.66 -18.02 15.59
CA GLY A 89 -12.84 -18.85 15.87
C GLY A 89 -14.19 -18.27 15.43
N THR A 90 -14.22 -17.06 14.88
CA THR A 90 -15.43 -16.46 14.28
C THR A 90 -15.61 -16.76 12.78
N ASP A 91 -14.75 -17.62 12.21
CA ASP A 91 -14.98 -18.15 10.87
C ASP A 91 -16.25 -19.01 10.87
N LEU A 92 -17.38 -18.41 10.51
CA LEU A 92 -18.69 -19.05 10.29
C LEU A 92 -18.67 -20.15 9.20
N LEU A 93 -17.51 -20.45 8.61
CA LEU A 93 -17.29 -21.42 7.54
C LEU A 93 -16.35 -22.58 7.92
N VAL A 94 -15.86 -22.65 9.16
CA VAL A 94 -15.14 -23.84 9.64
C VAL A 94 -16.17 -24.85 10.13
N ALA A 95 -16.44 -25.86 9.31
CA ALA A 95 -17.23 -27.03 9.73
C ALA A 95 -16.65 -27.58 11.05
N PRO A 96 -17.47 -27.78 12.09
CA PRO A 96 -16.99 -28.35 13.35
C PRO A 96 -16.57 -29.79 13.08
N GLY A 97 -15.27 -30.10 13.14
CA GLY A 97 -14.80 -31.48 12.96
C GLY A 97 -13.36 -31.70 12.49
N LYS A 98 -12.59 -30.67 12.14
CA LYS A 98 -11.14 -30.82 11.87
C LYS A 98 -10.32 -30.02 12.86
N THR A 99 -10.08 -30.62 14.02
CA THR A 99 -8.99 -30.27 14.94
C THR A 99 -7.67 -30.61 14.26
N ASP A 100 -7.24 -29.73 13.37
CA ASP A 100 -5.92 -29.86 12.76
C ASP A 100 -4.86 -29.60 13.84
N ALA A 101 -3.85 -30.48 13.90
CA ALA A 101 -2.71 -30.41 14.82
C ALA A 101 -2.20 -28.97 14.98
N ALA A 102 -1.90 -28.58 16.22
CA ALA A 102 -1.58 -27.20 16.62
C ALA A 102 -0.60 -26.44 15.68
N GLY A 103 0.35 -27.15 15.06
CA GLY A 103 1.29 -26.57 14.08
C GLY A 103 0.64 -25.95 12.83
N ASN A 104 -0.44 -26.54 12.29
CA ASN A 104 -1.09 -26.03 11.08
C ASN A 104 -1.98 -24.82 11.36
N ALA A 105 -2.43 -24.65 12.61
CA ALA A 105 -3.33 -23.57 12.99
C ALA A 105 -2.56 -22.24 13.12
N ASP A 106 -1.33 -22.28 13.63
CA ASP A 106 -0.49 -21.11 13.78
C ASP A 106 0.11 -20.62 12.46
N GLU A 107 0.47 -21.54 11.56
CA GLU A 107 0.87 -21.17 10.21
C GLU A 107 -0.27 -20.51 9.44
N ARG A 108 -1.51 -21.02 9.56
CA ARG A 108 -2.70 -20.38 8.98
C ARG A 108 -2.94 -18.99 9.54
N ALA A 109 -2.80 -18.80 10.85
CA ALA A 109 -2.96 -17.49 11.48
C ALA A 109 -1.89 -16.50 10.99
N ALA A 110 -0.63 -16.93 10.88
CA ALA A 110 0.45 -16.10 10.35
C ALA A 110 0.21 -15.70 8.88
N ARG A 111 -0.25 -16.64 8.04
CA ARG A 111 -0.64 -16.36 6.65
C ARG A 111 -1.77 -15.34 6.56
N ARG A 112 -2.85 -15.52 7.35
CA ARG A 112 -3.96 -14.56 7.40
C ARG A 112 -3.52 -13.15 7.78
N VAL A 113 -2.66 -13.01 8.79
CA VAL A 113 -2.11 -11.71 9.20
C VAL A 113 -1.28 -11.09 8.07
N SER A 114 -0.40 -11.88 7.43
CA SER A 114 0.41 -11.43 6.30
C SER A 114 -0.47 -10.98 5.12
N ASP A 115 -1.51 -11.74 4.77
CA ASP A 115 -2.40 -11.43 3.65
C ASP A 115 -3.25 -10.19 3.94
N ALA A 116 -3.79 -10.06 5.15
CA ALA A 116 -4.51 -8.87 5.59
C ALA A 116 -3.61 -7.63 5.59
N PHE A 117 -2.36 -7.76 6.04
CA PHE A 117 -1.38 -6.69 5.99
C PHE A 117 -1.07 -6.26 4.55
N ARG A 118 -0.78 -7.21 3.65
CA ARG A 118 -0.50 -6.93 2.24
C ARG A 118 -1.70 -6.31 1.56
N GLY A 119 -2.90 -6.85 1.77
CA GLY A 119 -4.15 -6.30 1.25
C GLY A 119 -4.37 -4.86 1.70
N ALA A 120 -4.12 -4.55 2.98
CA ALA A 120 -4.20 -3.18 3.49
C ALA A 120 -3.19 -2.24 2.84
N LEU A 121 -1.95 -2.71 2.64
CA LEU A 121 -0.89 -1.93 2.02
C LEU A 121 -1.19 -1.63 0.55
N PHE A 122 -1.63 -2.63 -0.22
CA PHE A 122 -2.04 -2.46 -1.61
C PHE A 122 -3.29 -1.58 -1.75
N LEU A 123 -4.26 -1.71 -0.84
CA LEU A 123 -5.44 -0.85 -0.84
C LEU A 123 -5.06 0.60 -0.58
N ARG A 124 -4.17 0.86 0.38
CA ARG A 124 -3.64 2.22 0.63
C ARG A 124 -2.91 2.76 -0.58
N PHE A 125 -2.06 1.94 -1.22
CA PHE A 125 -1.40 2.31 -2.47
C PHE A 125 -2.39 2.67 -3.56
N ALA A 126 -3.37 1.81 -3.84
CA ALA A 126 -4.38 2.04 -4.86
C ALA A 126 -5.18 3.32 -4.61
N LEU A 127 -5.54 3.62 -3.36
CA LEU A 127 -6.22 4.87 -3.01
C LEU A 127 -5.34 6.09 -3.27
N THR A 128 -4.08 6.08 -2.84
CA THR A 128 -3.17 7.21 -3.04
C THR A 128 -2.75 7.39 -4.50
N GLU A 129 -2.53 6.28 -5.19
CA GLU A 129 -2.21 6.26 -6.61
C GLU A 129 -3.40 6.73 -7.45
N GLY A 130 -4.62 6.36 -7.05
CA GLY A 130 -5.85 6.82 -7.68
C GLY A 130 -5.98 8.35 -7.68
N VAL A 131 -5.49 9.03 -6.63
CA VAL A 131 -5.43 10.51 -6.61
C VAL A 131 -4.49 11.04 -7.68
N VAL A 132 -3.30 10.44 -7.85
CA VAL A 132 -2.34 10.84 -8.89
C VAL A 132 -2.92 10.59 -10.27
N LEU A 133 -3.44 9.39 -10.50
CA LEU A 133 -3.96 8.96 -11.80
C LEU A 133 -5.22 9.72 -12.22
N ALA A 134 -6.03 10.21 -11.27
CA ALA A 134 -7.16 11.08 -11.57
C ALA A 134 -6.74 12.41 -12.23
N GLY A 135 -5.49 12.84 -12.03
CA GLY A 135 -4.95 14.05 -12.65
C GLY A 135 -4.97 14.03 -14.18
N LEU A 136 -4.67 12.88 -14.79
CA LEU A 136 -4.61 12.77 -16.26
C LEU A 136 -5.97 12.96 -16.95
N PRO A 137 -7.03 12.20 -16.62
CA PRO A 137 -8.33 12.39 -17.24
C PRO A 137 -8.90 13.77 -16.94
N LEU A 138 -8.65 14.34 -15.76
CA LEU A 138 -9.07 15.71 -15.44
C LEU A 138 -8.33 16.75 -16.29
N ALA A 139 -7.03 16.56 -16.52
CA ALA A 139 -6.24 17.42 -17.38
C ALA A 139 -6.70 17.36 -18.84
N MET A 140 -7.01 16.15 -19.34
CA MET A 140 -7.57 15.96 -20.68
C MET A 140 -8.97 16.57 -20.82
N ALA A 141 -9.81 16.49 -19.78
CA ALA A 141 -11.18 17.01 -19.83
C ALA A 141 -11.26 18.55 -19.67
N SER A 142 -10.19 19.19 -19.21
CA SER A 142 -10.12 20.63 -18.98
C SER A 142 -9.11 21.35 -19.88
N ASP A 143 -8.46 20.62 -20.79
CA ASP A 143 -7.39 21.11 -21.66
C ASP A 143 -6.30 21.90 -20.90
N SER A 144 -5.99 21.48 -19.68
CA SER A 144 -5.05 22.16 -18.77
C SER A 144 -4.23 21.16 -17.99
N LEU A 145 -2.93 21.42 -17.80
CA LEU A 145 -2.09 20.55 -16.96
C LEU A 145 -2.24 20.81 -15.46
N LEU A 146 -2.97 21.85 -15.06
CA LEU A 146 -3.10 22.20 -13.65
C LEU A 146 -3.68 21.06 -12.80
N PRO A 147 -4.77 20.34 -13.20
CA PRO A 147 -5.26 19.20 -12.44
C PRO A 147 -4.22 18.09 -12.28
N MET A 148 -3.41 17.83 -13.31
CA MET A 148 -2.31 16.86 -13.24
C MET A 148 -1.21 17.31 -12.26
N ALA A 149 -0.80 18.58 -12.32
CA ALA A 149 0.18 19.14 -11.40
C ALA A 149 -0.31 19.09 -9.95
N LEU A 150 -1.58 19.41 -9.70
CA LEU A 150 -2.19 19.27 -8.38
C LEU A 150 -2.26 17.80 -7.95
N ALA A 151 -2.63 16.89 -8.86
CA ALA A 151 -2.78 15.46 -8.55
C ALA A 151 -1.44 14.84 -8.17
N PHE A 152 -0.37 15.20 -8.89
CA PHE A 152 0.97 14.82 -8.51
C PHE A 152 1.40 15.48 -7.20
N GLY A 153 1.19 16.80 -7.06
CA GLY A 153 1.59 17.58 -5.89
C GLY A 153 0.94 17.12 -4.58
N PHE A 154 -0.34 16.70 -4.61
CA PHE A 154 -1.03 16.16 -3.43
C PHE A 154 -0.94 14.64 -3.33
N GLY A 155 -1.10 13.92 -4.44
CA GLY A 155 -1.15 12.46 -4.47
C GLY A 155 0.21 11.81 -4.20
N TYR A 156 1.30 12.33 -4.77
CA TYR A 156 2.62 11.71 -4.61
C TYR A 156 3.12 11.73 -3.15
N PRO A 157 3.02 12.84 -2.39
CA PRO A 157 3.29 12.80 -0.95
C PRO A 157 2.42 11.79 -0.18
N LEU A 158 1.15 11.59 -0.57
CA LEU A 158 0.29 10.59 0.05
C LEU A 158 0.79 9.17 -0.22
N VAL A 159 1.22 8.86 -1.45
CA VAL A 159 1.85 7.56 -1.79
C VAL A 159 3.06 7.31 -0.89
N LEU A 160 3.96 8.29 -0.78
CA LEU A 160 5.19 8.15 0.01
C LEU A 160 4.92 7.98 1.51
N THR A 161 3.89 8.65 2.05
CA THR A 161 3.63 8.69 3.50
C THR A 161 2.67 7.59 3.99
N LEU A 162 1.78 7.09 3.13
CA LEU A 162 0.72 6.15 3.50
C LEU A 162 0.92 4.75 2.89
N ALA A 163 1.51 4.64 1.71
CA ALA A 163 1.66 3.39 0.99
C ALA A 163 3.06 2.77 1.12
N LEU A 164 4.11 3.59 1.31
CA LEU A 164 5.46 3.07 1.44
C LEU A 164 5.61 2.23 2.73
N PRO A 165 6.10 0.97 2.67
CA PRO A 165 6.22 0.07 3.82
C PRO A 165 7.43 0.41 4.71
N THR A 166 7.40 1.62 5.26
CA THR A 166 8.30 2.07 6.34
C THR A 166 7.90 1.40 7.65
N ARG A 167 8.83 1.37 8.62
CA ARG A 167 8.56 0.85 9.98
C ARG A 167 7.29 1.46 10.57
N GLY A 168 7.11 2.78 10.43
CA GLY A 168 5.94 3.50 10.94
C GLY A 168 4.64 3.12 10.24
N THR A 169 4.67 2.86 8.93
CA THR A 169 3.49 2.40 8.18
C THR A 169 3.11 0.98 8.59
N ILE A 170 4.10 0.07 8.68
CA ILE A 170 3.89 -1.32 9.12
C ILE A 170 3.25 -1.33 10.50
N GLU A 171 3.80 -0.54 11.41
CA GLU A 171 3.35 -0.47 12.79
C GLU A 171 1.94 0.13 12.93
N ARG A 172 1.61 1.15 12.12
CA ARG A 172 0.24 1.70 12.06
C ARG A 172 -0.78 0.66 11.56
N ILE A 173 -0.41 -0.17 10.58
CA ILE A 173 -1.28 -1.24 10.08
C ILE A 173 -1.38 -2.37 11.11
N ARG A 174 -0.27 -2.78 11.73
CA ARG A 174 -0.23 -3.79 12.81
C ARG A 174 -1.21 -3.44 13.92
N ARG A 175 -1.13 -2.22 14.46
CA ARG A 175 -2.02 -1.75 15.54
C ARG A 175 -3.50 -1.78 15.14
N ARG A 176 -3.81 -1.58 13.86
CA ARG A 176 -5.18 -1.65 13.34
C ARG A 176 -5.68 -3.08 13.22
N LEU A 177 -4.82 -4.01 12.76
CA LEU A 177 -5.15 -5.44 12.67
C LEU A 177 -5.40 -6.06 14.05
N GLY A 178 -4.84 -5.49 15.11
CA GLY A 178 -5.09 -5.86 16.48
C GLY A 178 -4.09 -6.90 17.02
N PRO A 179 -4.36 -7.47 18.21
CA PRO A 179 -3.39 -8.29 18.94
C PRO A 179 -2.99 -9.58 18.20
N GLU A 180 -3.80 -10.06 17.26
CA GLU A 180 -3.46 -11.24 16.46
C GLU A 180 -2.26 -11.04 15.54
N ALA A 181 -1.94 -9.78 15.22
CA ALA A 181 -0.79 -9.42 14.39
C ALA A 181 0.52 -9.33 15.18
N ASP A 182 0.47 -9.36 16.52
CA ASP A 182 1.62 -9.18 17.39
C ASP A 182 2.56 -10.39 17.32
N GLY A 183 3.86 -10.12 17.11
CA GLY A 183 4.91 -11.12 16.88
C GLY A 183 4.84 -11.84 15.53
N ARG A 184 3.63 -12.16 15.05
CA ARG A 184 3.40 -12.91 13.80
C ARG A 184 3.71 -12.11 12.54
N LEU A 185 3.34 -10.83 12.52
CA LEU A 185 3.56 -10.00 11.34
C LEU A 185 5.07 -9.79 11.07
N TRP A 186 5.82 -9.43 12.10
CA TRP A 186 7.26 -9.17 11.97
C TRP A 186 8.04 -10.44 11.63
N ALA A 187 7.70 -11.58 12.24
CA ALA A 187 8.28 -12.86 11.86
C ALA A 187 8.04 -13.18 10.37
N ALA A 188 6.79 -13.08 9.90
CA ALA A 188 6.44 -13.34 8.50
C ALA A 188 7.08 -12.36 7.50
N LEU A 189 7.34 -11.11 7.91
CA LEU A 189 8.01 -10.11 7.09
C LEU A 189 9.53 -10.35 7.00
N LEU A 190 10.13 -10.89 8.05
CA LEU A 190 11.57 -11.15 8.10
C LEU A 190 11.95 -12.53 7.53
N ASP A 191 10.97 -13.38 7.25
CA ASP A 191 11.21 -14.66 6.60
C ASP A 191 11.90 -14.49 5.23
N PRO A 192 12.77 -15.46 4.84
CA PRO A 192 13.36 -15.50 3.51
C PRO A 192 12.27 -15.49 2.44
N TYR A 193 12.43 -14.61 1.45
CA TYR A 193 11.56 -14.58 0.29
C TYR A 193 11.85 -15.80 -0.59
N GLN A 194 10.93 -16.75 -0.61
CA GLN A 194 10.97 -17.86 -1.56
C GLN A 194 10.00 -17.56 -2.72
N PRO A 195 10.51 -17.26 -3.93
CA PRO A 195 9.65 -17.21 -5.10
C PRO A 195 9.07 -18.61 -5.29
N ARG A 196 7.74 -18.72 -5.31
CA ARG A 196 7.09 -19.98 -5.70
C ARG A 196 7.41 -20.20 -7.18
N LEU A 197 8.48 -20.95 -7.44
CA LEU A 197 8.69 -21.56 -8.74
C LEU A 197 7.59 -22.61 -8.87
N SER A 198 6.50 -22.25 -9.52
CA SER A 198 5.56 -23.22 -10.06
C SER A 198 6.28 -23.96 -11.17
N VAL A 199 6.96 -25.04 -10.80
CA VAL A 199 7.33 -26.09 -11.75
C VAL A 199 6.07 -26.92 -11.93
N GLU A 200 5.27 -26.53 -12.92
CA GLU A 200 4.33 -27.42 -13.62
C GLU A 200 4.77 -27.48 -15.08
#